data_AF-A0A3D0Q0E8-F1
#
_entry.id   AF-A0A3D0Q0E8-F1
#
_cell.length_a   1.000
_cell.length_b   1.000
_cell.length_c   1.000
_cell.angle_alpha   90.00
_cell.angle_beta   90.00
_cell.angle_gamma   90.00
#
_symmetry.space_group_name_H-M   'P 1'
#
loop_
_entity.id
_entity.type
_entity.pdbx_description
1 polymer ?
#
loop_
_entity_poly.entity_id
_entity_poly.type
_entity_poly.pdbx_seq_one_letter_code
_entity_poly.pdbx_strand_id
1 'polypeptide(L)' 'MSWMDDGGFEIKAFTSKDGTPMARMNFRTSTGQYGITLSKTDVQRIRRECAMVLKEINQKKEQQ' A
#
# COMPACT_ATOMS: atom_id res chain seq x y z
N MET A 1 -17.04 -10.55 4.02
CA MET A 1 -16.58 -9.15 3.84
C MET A 1 -15.08 -9.18 3.68
N SER A 2 -14.53 -8.44 2.71
CA SER A 2 -13.09 -8.43 2.50
C SER A 2 -12.43 -7.55 3.56
N TRP A 3 -11.20 -7.85 3.96
CA TRP A 3 -10.39 -7.01 4.86
C TRP A 3 -10.26 -5.53 4.42
N MET A 4 -10.57 -5.23 3.15
CA MET A 4 -10.64 -3.86 2.62
C MET A 4 -11.95 -3.15 2.98
N ASP A 5 -13.06 -3.87 3.18
CA ASP A 5 -14.37 -3.29 3.49
C ASP A 5 -14.51 -2.89 4.97
N ASP A 6 -13.71 -3.51 5.85
CA ASP A 6 -13.71 -3.25 7.30
C ASP A 6 -12.81 -2.06 7.70
N GLY A 7 -12.25 -1.34 6.73
CA GLY A 7 -11.29 -0.24 6.96
C GLY A 7 -9.92 -0.72 7.48
N GLY A 8 -9.61 -2.00 7.30
CA GLY A 8 -8.34 -2.61 7.71
C GLY A 8 -7.15 -2.18 6.87
N PHE A 9 -7.37 -1.56 5.72
CA PHE A 9 -6.34 -1.03 4.83
C PHE A 9 -6.85 0.18 4.05
N GLU A 10 -6.05 1.24 3.99
CA GLU A 10 -6.36 2.44 3.22
C GLU A 10 -5.08 3.16 2.76
N ILE A 11 -5.11 3.71 1.54
CA ILE A 11 -4.11 4.70 1.09
C ILE A 11 -4.87 5.94 0.59
N LYS A 12 -4.62 7.09 1.22
CA LYS A 12 -5.25 8.37 0.85
C LYS A 12 -4.23 9.46 0.59
N ALA A 13 -4.43 10.23 -0.46
CA ALA A 13 -3.65 11.44 -0.72
C ALA A 13 -4.03 12.56 0.25
N PHE A 14 -3.06 13.39 0.63
CA PHE A 14 -3.27 14.61 1.40
C PHE A 14 -2.19 15.64 1.07
N THR A 15 -2.44 16.89 1.41
CA THR A 15 -1.46 17.98 1.29
C THR A 15 -0.83 18.23 2.66
N SER A 16 0.50 18.14 2.77
CA SER A 16 1.19 18.48 4.02
C SER A 16 1.21 19.99 4.28
N LYS A 17 1.64 20.38 5.48
CA LYS A 17 1.62 21.79 5.94
C LYS A 17 2.45 22.74 5.05
N ASP A 18 3.47 22.21 4.39
CA ASP A 18 4.34 22.89 3.43
C ASP A 18 3.78 22.90 1.99
N GLY A 19 2.58 22.35 1.76
CA GLY A 19 1.96 22.30 0.43
C GLY A 19 2.36 21.08 -0.40
N THR A 20 3.24 20.21 0.10
CA THR A 20 3.70 19.05 -0.65
C THR A 20 2.58 17.97 -0.74
N PRO A 21 2.26 17.44 -1.93
CA PRO A 21 1.33 16.34 -2.07
C PRO A 21 1.96 15.03 -1.59
N MET A 22 1.30 14.40 -0.62
CA MET A 22 1.76 13.18 0.07
C MET A 22 0.63 12.14 0.07
N ALA A 23 0.93 10.92 0.50
CA ALA A 23 -0.07 9.90 0.77
C ALA A 23 0.09 9.34 2.18
N ARG A 24 -1.01 8.92 2.80
CA ARG A 24 -1.01 8.18 4.06
C ARG A 24 -1.52 6.79 3.81
N MET A 25 -0.70 5.80 4.11
CA MET A 25 -1.07 4.40 4.12
C MET A 25 -1.36 3.98 5.55
N ASN A 26 -2.57 3.50 5.81
CA ASN A 26 -2.97 2.93 7.08
C ASN A 26 -3.31 1.46 6.88
N PHE A 27 -2.87 0.61 7.80
CA PHE A 27 -3.31 -0.77 7.85
C PHE A 27 -3.39 -1.26 9.28
N ARG A 28 -4.38 -2.11 9.54
CA ARG A 28 -4.61 -2.74 10.83
C ARG A 28 -4.28 -4.22 10.71
N THR A 29 -3.42 -4.70 11.59
CA THR A 29 -3.13 -6.12 11.78
C THR A 29 -3.76 -6.58 13.10
N SER A 30 -3.68 -7.87 13.39
CA SER A 30 -4.05 -8.42 14.70
C SER A 30 -3.25 -7.84 15.88
N THR A 31 -2.09 -7.24 15.59
CA THR A 31 -1.16 -6.68 16.60
C THR A 31 -1.27 -5.17 16.75
N GLY A 32 -2.06 -4.48 15.92
CA GLY A 32 -2.25 -3.04 16.04
C GLY A 32 -2.55 -2.32 14.73
N GLN A 33 -2.53 -0.99 14.79
CA GLN A 33 -2.75 -0.12 13.65
C GLN A 33 -1.46 0.63 13.31
N TYR A 34 -1.06 0.57 12.05
CA TYR A 34 0.16 1.18 11.52
C TYR A 34 -0.23 2.23 10.49
N GLY A 35 0.42 3.39 10.57
CA GLY A 35 0.23 4.51 9.66
C GLY A 35 1.57 5.03 9.15
N ILE A 36 1.74 5.09 7.83
CA ILE A 36 2.97 5.52 7.17
C ILE A 36 2.65 6.68 6.25
N THR A 37 3.42 7.76 6.36
CA THR A 37 3.40 8.87 5.40
C THR A 37 4.36 8.55 4.26
N LEU A 38 3.86 8.63 3.03
CA LEU A 38 4.56 8.29 1.81
C LEU A 38 4.71 9.55 0.95
N SER A 39 5.91 9.76 0.42
CA SER A 39 6.11 10.69 -0.67
C SER A 39 5.57 10.12 -1.98
N LYS A 40 5.47 10.97 -3.02
CA LYS A 40 5.15 10.52 -4.38
C LYS A 40 6.10 9.42 -4.86
N THR A 41 7.40 9.54 -4.56
CA THR A 41 8.41 8.57 -4.96
C THR A 41 8.21 7.23 -4.26
N ASP A 42 7.82 7.24 -2.98
CA ASP A 42 7.54 6.01 -2.22
C ASP A 42 6.33 5.27 -2.80
N VAL A 43 5.25 5.99 -3.13
CA VAL A 43 4.07 5.40 -3.77
C VAL A 43 4.43 4.76 -5.13
N GLN A 44 5.27 5.43 -5.93
CA GLN A 44 5.74 4.89 -7.20
C GLN A 44 6.58 3.63 -7.03
N ARG A 45 7.45 3.59 -6.02
CA ARG A 45 8.26 2.40 -5.68
C ARG A 45 7.38 1.25 -5.23
N ILE A 46 6.46 1.48 -4.29
CA ILE A 46 5.51 0.46 -3.81
C ILE A 46 4.74 -0.14 -4.99
N ARG A 47 4.22 0.69 -5.90
CA ARG A 47 3.53 0.22 -7.11
C ARG A 47 4.41 -0.73 -7.94
N ARG A 48 5.69 -0.39 -8.12
CA ARG A 48 6.63 -1.22 -8.89
C ARG A 48 6.90 -2.55 -8.19
N GLU A 49 7.17 -2.53 -6.89
CA GLU A 49 7.42 -3.75 -6.11
C GLU A 49 6.19 -4.68 -6.13
N CYS A 50 4.98 -4.14 -5.92
CA CYS A 50 3.75 -4.92 -6.02
C CYS A 50 3.60 -5.58 -7.40
N ALA A 51 3.89 -4.87 -8.48
CA ALA A 51 3.80 -5.42 -9.83
C ALA A 51 4.81 -6.57 -10.06
N MET A 52 6.04 -6.44 -9.53
CA MET A 52 7.05 -7.49 -9.63
C MET A 52 6.65 -8.73 -8.82
N VAL A 53 6.22 -8.55 -7.58
CA VAL A 53 5.77 -9.65 -6.71
C VAL A 53 4.56 -10.38 -7.33
N LEU A 54 3.60 -9.66 -7.90
CA LEU A 54 2.46 -10.27 -8.59
C LEU A 54 2.91 -11.12 -9.79
N LYS A 55 3.88 -10.64 -10.56
CA LYS A 55 4.46 -11.41 -11.68
C LYS A 55 5.10 -12.70 -11.17
N GLU A 56 5.89 -12.63 -10.10
CA GLU A 56 6.52 -13.83 -9.49
C GLU A 56 5.48 -14.83 -8.98
N ILE A 57 4.42 -14.36 -8.31
CA ILE A 57 3.34 -15.22 -7.81
C ILE A 57 2.66 -15.96 -8.96
N ASN A 58 2.37 -15.27 -10.07
CA ASN A 58 1.70 -15.87 -11.22
C ASN A 58 2.60 -16.89 -11.93
N GLN A 59 3.89 -16.58 -12.09
CA GLN A 59 4.86 -17.52 -12.67
C GLN A 59 5.01 -18.79 -11.83
N LYS A 60 4.96 -18.68 -10.50
CA LYS A 60 5.00 -19.84 -9.60
C LYS A 60 3.75 -20.71 -9.70
N LYS A 61 2.59 -20.13 -10.01
CA LYS A 61 1.34 -20.88 -10.23
C LYS A 61 1.35 -21.68 -11.54
N GLU A 62 2.04 -21.20 -12.57
CA GLU A 62 2.12 -21.87 -13.88
C GLU A 62 3.13 -23.04 -13.89
N GLN A 63 3.98 -23.15 -12.87
CA GLN A 63 4.96 -24.23 -12.71
C GLN A 63 4.45 -25.39 -11.83
N GLN A 64 3.23 -25.29 -11.30
CA GLN A 64 2.51 -26.34 -10.56
C GLN A 64 1.43 -26.95 -11.43
#